data_AF-A0A9W9HME1-F1
#
_entry.id   AF-A0A9W9HME1-F1
#
_cell.length_a   1.000
_cell.length_b   1.000
_cell.length_c   1.000
_cell.angle_alpha   90.00
_cell.angle_beta   90.00
_cell.angle_gamma   90.00
#
_symmetry.space_group_name_H-M   'P 1'
#
loop_
_entity.id
_entity.type
_entity.pdbx_description
1 polymer ?
#
loop_
_entity_poly.entity_id
_entity_poly.type
_entity_poly.pdbx_seq_one_letter_code
_entity_poly.pdbx_strand_id
1 'polypeptide(L)'
;MRRSRSAGRNVNFFDGVTSAHLGGVRQNGSITNANFFHMLMDVLLVVDGMISIRLRGTGQPMPISDRLAEGDYNIFCPRGNIQLTKEISVQRIISHTQSTGENCFRNLVRARDGKSAHVFPLHHQALWDQCDFNHVMNHSAPRPINSVQNGILVAAHMHQLFDGFLVSVNPDDGYKITDFGHNNWDVDGQVLDIVYRDPNNPNRVPDELFRWHFRQSVLANMKGAGEPIFEHDFPPGTDMVKEILEGPLPARRMELELFARLEED
;
A
#
# COMPACT_ATOMS: atom_id res chain seq x y z
N MET A 1 -13.29 -16.47 -4.94
CA MET A 1 -11.91 -17.01 -4.83
C MET A 1 -11.13 -15.97 -4.02
N ARG A 2 -10.59 -16.34 -2.85
CA ARG A 2 -9.95 -15.38 -1.92
C ARG A 2 -8.90 -14.54 -2.65
N ARG A 3 -9.03 -13.22 -2.66
CA ARG A 3 -8.03 -12.32 -3.24
C ARG A 3 -6.76 -12.36 -2.38
N SER A 4 -5.70 -12.99 -2.89
CA SER A 4 -4.37 -12.97 -2.27
C SER A 4 -3.49 -11.91 -2.93
N ARG A 5 -2.73 -11.13 -2.16
CA ARG A 5 -1.76 -10.17 -2.73
C ARG A 5 -0.63 -10.86 -3.49
N SER A 6 -0.36 -12.13 -3.19
CA SER A 6 0.57 -12.94 -3.97
C SER A 6 0.02 -13.39 -5.33
N ALA A 7 -1.31 -13.44 -5.50
CA ALA A 7 -1.96 -13.88 -6.73
C ALA A 7 -1.88 -12.77 -7.78
N GLY A 8 -0.77 -12.74 -8.53
CA GLY A 8 -0.53 -11.78 -9.61
C GLY A 8 0.90 -11.25 -9.68
N ARG A 9 1.71 -11.46 -8.64
CA ARG A 9 3.11 -11.04 -8.64
C ARG A 9 3.87 -11.64 -9.83
N ASN A 10 4.60 -10.78 -10.55
CA ASN A 10 5.45 -11.11 -11.68
C ASN A 10 6.93 -10.81 -11.38
N VAL A 11 7.22 -10.25 -10.19
CA VAL A 11 8.56 -10.17 -9.63
C VAL A 11 8.56 -10.88 -8.29
N ASN A 12 9.44 -11.85 -8.08
CA ASN A 12 9.64 -12.51 -6.78
C ASN A 12 11.09 -12.42 -6.35
N PHE A 13 11.33 -12.41 -5.05
CA PHE A 13 12.67 -12.36 -4.51
C PHE A 13 12.88 -13.34 -3.36
N PHE A 14 14.06 -13.94 -3.36
CA PHE A 14 14.46 -15.04 -2.51
C PHE A 14 15.79 -14.73 -1.83
N ASP A 15 16.02 -15.34 -0.69
CA ASP A 15 17.36 -15.42 -0.11
C ASP A 15 18.25 -16.25 -1.04
N GLY A 16 19.36 -15.67 -1.49
CA GLY A 16 20.26 -16.28 -2.44
C GLY A 16 21.07 -17.47 -1.88
N VAL A 17 21.17 -17.59 -0.55
CA VAL A 17 21.87 -18.68 0.14
C VAL A 17 20.89 -19.79 0.52
N THR A 18 19.78 -19.43 1.16
CA THR A 18 18.83 -20.42 1.70
C THR A 18 17.72 -20.79 0.71
N SER A 19 17.57 -20.04 -0.39
CA SER A 19 16.41 -20.12 -1.30
C SER A 19 15.06 -19.88 -0.63
N ALA A 20 15.03 -19.33 0.59
CA ALA A 20 13.79 -18.95 1.25
C ALA A 20 13.08 -17.85 0.44
N HIS A 21 11.78 -17.99 0.21
CA HIS A 21 10.98 -16.95 -0.43
C HIS A 21 10.77 -15.78 0.54
N LEU A 22 11.30 -14.61 0.18
CA LEU A 22 11.23 -13.41 1.01
C LEU A 22 10.01 -12.56 0.67
N GLY A 23 9.57 -12.58 -0.58
CA GLY A 23 8.45 -11.76 -1.03
C GLY A 23 8.39 -11.60 -2.55
N GLY A 24 7.54 -10.69 -2.99
CA GLY A 24 7.41 -10.35 -4.40
C GLY A 24 6.45 -9.19 -4.63
N VAL A 25 6.42 -8.66 -5.84
CA VAL A 25 5.59 -7.50 -6.19
C VAL A 25 4.94 -7.72 -7.55
N ARG A 26 3.75 -7.13 -7.72
CA ARG A 26 3.21 -6.90 -9.05
C ARG A 26 3.84 -5.63 -9.60
N GLN A 27 4.71 -5.80 -10.59
CA GLN A 27 5.20 -4.72 -11.42
C GLN A 27 4.21 -4.48 -12.57
N ASN A 28 3.59 -3.30 -12.62
CA ASN A 28 2.71 -2.89 -13.72
C ASN A 28 3.43 -2.02 -14.77
N GLY A 29 4.73 -1.82 -14.59
CA GLY A 29 5.62 -1.16 -15.52
C GLY A 29 6.23 0.12 -14.96
N SER A 30 5.80 0.66 -13.83
CA SER A 30 6.34 1.93 -13.30
C SER A 30 7.50 1.79 -12.31
N ILE A 31 7.65 0.63 -11.65
CA ILE A 31 8.65 0.45 -10.59
C ILE A 31 10.05 0.47 -11.21
N THR A 32 10.90 1.35 -10.71
CA THR A 32 12.29 1.46 -11.15
C THR A 32 13.19 0.53 -10.33
N ASN A 33 14.36 0.20 -10.85
CA ASN A 33 15.35 -0.56 -10.09
C ASN A 33 15.78 0.16 -8.80
N ALA A 34 15.89 1.49 -8.85
CA ALA A 34 16.22 2.31 -7.70
C ALA A 34 15.10 2.28 -6.63
N ASN A 35 13.84 2.45 -7.04
CA ASN A 35 12.71 2.40 -6.12
C ASN A 35 12.53 0.98 -5.54
N PHE A 36 12.70 -0.07 -6.35
CA PHE A 36 12.69 -1.45 -5.85
C PHE A 36 13.79 -1.71 -4.81
N PHE A 37 15.00 -1.19 -5.04
CA PHE A 37 16.08 -1.29 -4.08
C PHE A 37 15.75 -0.57 -2.76
N HIS A 38 15.17 0.63 -2.83
CA HIS A 38 14.68 1.37 -1.66
C HIS A 38 13.57 0.60 -0.90
N MET A 39 12.58 0.04 -1.61
CA MET A 39 11.55 -0.81 -1.01
C MET A 39 12.16 -2.00 -0.25
N LEU A 40 13.20 -2.64 -0.80
CA LEU A 40 13.89 -3.74 -0.13
C LEU A 40 14.67 -3.25 1.10
N MET A 41 15.54 -2.27 0.92
CA MET A 41 16.50 -1.85 1.94
C MET A 41 15.88 -1.06 3.08
N ASP A 42 14.97 -0.13 2.77
CA ASP A 42 14.45 0.81 3.75
C ASP A 42 13.17 0.30 4.42
N VAL A 43 12.49 -0.67 3.80
CA VAL A 43 11.21 -1.19 4.32
C VAL A 43 11.26 -2.67 4.68
N LEU A 44 11.71 -3.55 3.79
CA LEU A 44 11.47 -4.99 3.96
C LEU A 44 12.59 -5.75 4.66
N LEU A 45 13.85 -5.40 4.39
CA LEU A 45 15.00 -6.18 4.80
C LEU A 45 15.72 -5.55 6.00
N VAL A 46 16.08 -6.39 6.95
CA VAL A 46 17.01 -6.07 8.03
C VAL A 46 18.32 -6.79 7.70
N VAL A 47 19.32 -6.02 7.30
CA VAL A 47 20.61 -6.52 6.79
C VAL A 47 21.78 -5.66 7.27
N ASP A 48 22.91 -6.31 7.55
CA ASP A 48 24.15 -5.64 8.00
C ASP A 48 25.04 -5.20 6.82
N GLY A 49 24.45 -4.52 5.83
CA GLY A 49 25.18 -3.92 4.70
C GLY A 49 24.44 -3.92 3.38
N MET A 50 25.17 -3.57 2.32
CA MET A 50 24.66 -3.52 0.95
C MET A 50 24.36 -4.93 0.43
N ILE A 51 23.17 -5.10 -0.13
CA ILE A 51 22.74 -6.32 -0.81
C ILE A 51 23.21 -6.33 -2.27
N SER A 52 23.28 -7.52 -2.86
CA SER A 52 23.33 -7.69 -4.32
C SER A 52 22.13 -8.50 -4.79
N ILE A 53 21.54 -8.07 -5.91
CA ILE A 53 20.34 -8.66 -6.49
C ILE A 53 20.74 -9.31 -7.82
N ARG A 54 20.40 -10.58 -8.00
CA ARG A 54 20.76 -11.35 -9.20
C ARG A 54 19.54 -12.07 -9.74
N LEU A 55 19.41 -12.16 -11.07
CA LEU A 55 18.38 -12.96 -11.72
C LEU A 55 18.54 -14.44 -11.31
N ARG A 56 17.46 -15.04 -10.84
CA ARG A 56 17.41 -16.46 -10.50
C ARG A 56 17.46 -17.27 -11.80
N GLY A 57 18.28 -18.33 -11.80
CA GLY A 57 18.54 -19.16 -12.98
C GLY A 57 19.81 -18.77 -13.74
N THR A 58 19.99 -17.49 -14.11
CA THR A 58 21.20 -17.04 -14.83
C THR A 58 22.31 -16.58 -13.90
N GLY A 59 21.98 -16.14 -12.68
CA GLY A 59 22.94 -15.59 -11.71
C GLY A 59 23.51 -14.22 -12.11
N GLN A 60 23.04 -13.63 -13.21
CA GLN A 60 23.48 -12.31 -13.66
C GLN A 60 22.99 -11.24 -12.69
N PRO A 61 23.75 -10.14 -12.47
CA PRO A 61 23.26 -9.00 -11.73
C PRO A 61 21.92 -8.51 -12.29
N MET A 62 21.07 -7.96 -11.41
CA MET A 62 19.85 -7.26 -11.83
C MET A 62 20.21 -6.27 -12.96
N PRO A 63 19.48 -6.28 -14.09
CA PRO A 63 19.82 -5.44 -15.23
C PRO A 63 19.94 -3.98 -14.82
N ILE A 64 20.96 -3.29 -15.33
CA ILE A 64 21.09 -1.84 -15.16
C ILE A 64 20.13 -1.19 -16.17
N SER A 65 18.85 -1.18 -15.81
CA SER A 65 17.78 -0.51 -16.54
C SER A 65 17.09 0.51 -15.63
N ASP A 66 16.36 1.45 -16.22
CA ASP A 66 15.52 2.35 -15.41
C ASP A 66 14.38 1.56 -14.75
N ARG A 67 13.83 0.57 -15.45
CA ARG A 67 12.66 -0.20 -15.00
C ARG A 67 13.04 -1.56 -14.46
N LEU A 68 12.37 -1.98 -13.38
CA LEU A 68 12.48 -3.32 -12.84
C LEU A 68 11.86 -4.32 -13.82
N ALA A 69 12.68 -5.27 -14.29
CA ALA A 69 12.24 -6.35 -15.15
C ALA A 69 11.46 -7.41 -14.36
N GLU A 70 10.47 -8.01 -14.99
CA GLU A 70 9.77 -9.17 -14.45
C GLU A 70 10.72 -10.36 -14.28
N GLY A 71 10.47 -11.19 -13.27
CA GLY A 71 11.25 -12.39 -13.01
C GLY A 71 11.55 -12.65 -11.54
N ASP A 72 12.26 -13.74 -11.31
CA ASP A 72 12.66 -14.17 -9.98
C ASP A 72 14.10 -13.70 -9.70
N TYR A 73 14.34 -13.19 -8.49
CA TYR A 73 15.63 -12.64 -8.08
C TYR A 73 16.14 -13.29 -6.80
N ASN A 74 17.44 -13.57 -6.76
CA ASN A 74 18.15 -13.96 -5.55
C ASN A 74 18.85 -12.74 -4.94
N ILE A 75 18.59 -12.49 -3.66
CA ILE A 75 19.21 -11.43 -2.88
C ILE A 75 20.32 -12.04 -2.03
N PHE A 76 21.51 -11.48 -2.13
CA PHE A 76 22.66 -11.88 -1.34
C PHE A 76 23.12 -10.71 -0.46
N CYS A 77 23.40 -10.99 0.81
CA CYS A 77 24.08 -10.06 1.71
C CYS A 77 25.49 -10.61 2.02
N PRO A 78 26.57 -9.97 1.54
CA PRO A 78 27.93 -10.49 1.77
C PRO A 78 28.38 -10.46 3.23
N ARG A 79 27.77 -9.59 4.06
CA ARG A 79 28.22 -9.29 5.42
C ARG A 79 27.37 -9.94 6.51
N GLY A 80 26.34 -10.69 6.16
CA GLY A 80 25.46 -11.27 7.18
C GLY A 80 24.23 -11.93 6.59
N ASN A 81 23.30 -12.26 7.48
CA ASN A 81 22.06 -12.91 7.12
C ASN A 81 21.03 -11.87 6.66
N ILE A 82 20.10 -12.31 5.81
CA ILE A 82 18.95 -11.52 5.42
C ILE A 82 17.79 -11.90 6.33
N GLN A 83 17.18 -10.90 6.96
CA GLN A 83 15.94 -11.07 7.72
C GLN A 83 14.86 -10.15 7.15
N LEU A 84 13.61 -10.62 7.14
CA LEU A 84 12.47 -9.72 6.92
C LEU A 84 12.23 -8.91 8.18
N THR A 85 11.82 -7.66 8.00
CA THR A 85 11.35 -6.82 9.10
C THR A 85 10.21 -7.49 9.87
N LYS A 86 10.20 -7.29 11.19
CA LYS A 86 9.09 -7.70 12.06
C LYS A 86 7.89 -6.75 11.98
N GLU A 87 8.07 -5.57 11.38
CA GLU A 87 6.99 -4.62 11.14
C GLU A 87 5.89 -5.25 10.30
N ILE A 88 4.64 -5.03 10.70
CA ILE A 88 3.44 -5.48 9.99
C ILE A 88 2.73 -4.24 9.48
N SER A 89 2.15 -4.29 8.28
CA SER A 89 1.40 -3.14 7.79
C SER A 89 0.20 -2.88 8.69
N VAL A 90 -0.09 -1.61 8.93
CA VAL A 90 -1.26 -1.18 9.67
C VAL A 90 -2.52 -1.67 8.98
N GLN A 91 -3.54 -1.97 9.77
CA GLN A 91 -4.82 -2.42 9.25
C GLN A 91 -5.76 -1.24 9.08
N ARG A 92 -6.45 -1.22 7.94
CA ARG A 92 -7.40 -0.16 7.59
C ARG A 92 -8.78 -0.76 7.37
N ILE A 93 -9.79 -0.13 7.96
CA ILE A 93 -11.19 -0.36 7.61
C ILE A 93 -11.44 0.48 6.36
N ILE A 94 -11.87 -0.17 5.26
CA ILE A 94 -12.21 0.56 4.04
C ILE A 94 -13.49 1.35 4.31
N SER A 95 -13.46 2.66 4.06
CA SER A 95 -14.62 3.52 4.28
C SER A 95 -15.79 3.05 3.40
N HIS A 96 -16.94 2.80 4.00
CA HIS A 96 -18.10 2.25 3.31
C HIS A 96 -18.64 3.22 2.27
N THR A 97 -18.88 2.72 1.07
CA THR A 97 -19.87 3.30 0.16
C THR A 97 -20.36 2.18 -0.73
N GLN A 98 -21.39 1.49 -0.25
CA GLN A 98 -22.08 0.47 -1.02
C GLN A 98 -22.70 1.10 -2.26
N SER A 99 -22.53 0.46 -3.42
CA SER A 99 -23.50 0.61 -4.51
C SER A 99 -23.45 -0.62 -5.41
N THR A 100 -24.56 -1.33 -5.50
CA THR A 100 -24.85 -2.34 -6.50
C THR A 100 -25.19 -1.67 -7.85
N GLY A 101 -24.81 -2.27 -8.98
CA GLY A 101 -25.27 -1.84 -10.32
C GLY A 101 -24.19 -1.69 -11.39
N GLU A 102 -24.62 -1.86 -12.64
CA GLU A 102 -23.88 -2.16 -13.88
C GLU A 102 -22.60 -1.33 -14.16
N ASN A 103 -21.58 -2.04 -14.67
CA ASN A 103 -20.18 -1.60 -14.70
C ASN A 103 -19.93 -0.28 -15.45
N CYS A 104 -20.62 0.00 -16.55
CA CYS A 104 -20.29 1.15 -17.41
C CYS A 104 -20.82 2.48 -16.84
N PHE A 105 -22.11 2.55 -16.48
CA PHE A 105 -22.70 3.74 -15.85
C PHE A 105 -22.01 4.07 -14.53
N ARG A 106 -21.74 3.04 -13.71
CA ARG A 106 -21.04 3.20 -12.43
C ARG A 106 -19.63 3.76 -12.61
N ASN A 107 -18.85 3.26 -13.58
CA ASN A 107 -17.49 3.75 -13.81
C ASN A 107 -17.49 5.22 -14.25
N LEU A 108 -18.45 5.64 -15.07
CA LEU A 108 -18.60 7.03 -15.50
C LEU A 108 -18.99 7.96 -14.33
N VAL A 109 -19.95 7.56 -13.49
CA VAL A 109 -20.33 8.34 -12.30
C VAL A 109 -19.17 8.42 -11.31
N ARG A 110 -18.44 7.32 -11.08
CA ARG A 110 -17.28 7.29 -10.18
C ARG A 110 -16.09 8.12 -10.69
N ALA A 111 -15.92 8.21 -12.00
CA ALA A 111 -14.93 9.10 -12.62
C ALA A 111 -15.32 10.58 -12.46
N ARG A 112 -16.62 10.89 -12.51
CA ARG A 112 -17.14 12.26 -12.30
C ARG A 112 -17.05 12.72 -10.84
N ASP A 113 -17.41 11.86 -9.88
CA ASP A 113 -17.75 12.32 -8.53
C ASP A 113 -16.60 12.21 -7.50
N GLY A 114 -15.59 11.34 -7.71
CA GLY A 114 -14.48 11.16 -6.77
C GLY A 114 -14.91 10.77 -5.33
N LYS A 115 -13.94 10.56 -4.44
CA LYS A 115 -14.13 10.38 -2.99
C LYS A 115 -12.93 10.93 -2.23
N SER A 116 -13.19 11.57 -1.09
CA SER A 116 -12.13 11.99 -0.17
C SER A 116 -11.57 10.78 0.56
N ALA A 117 -10.28 10.52 0.39
CA ALA A 117 -9.54 9.49 1.12
C ALA A 117 -8.55 10.15 2.07
N HIS A 118 -8.44 9.60 3.29
CA HIS A 118 -7.37 10.00 4.20
C HIS A 118 -6.06 9.29 3.80
N VAL A 119 -4.93 9.97 3.84
CA VAL A 119 -3.62 9.35 3.59
C VAL A 119 -3.24 8.47 4.79
N PHE A 120 -3.37 9.02 6.00
CA PHE A 120 -3.26 8.29 7.25
C PHE A 120 -4.66 7.97 7.81
N PRO A 121 -4.93 6.72 8.22
CA PRO A 121 -6.25 6.31 8.72
C PRO A 121 -6.64 6.96 10.05
N LEU A 122 -7.88 7.46 10.14
CA LEU A 122 -8.37 8.22 11.31
C LEU A 122 -8.43 7.41 12.61
N HIS A 123 -8.77 6.12 12.54
CA HIS A 123 -8.92 5.25 13.72
C HIS A 123 -7.58 4.90 14.39
N HIS A 124 -6.45 5.39 13.86
CA HIS A 124 -5.09 5.15 14.38
C HIS A 124 -4.50 6.38 15.08
N GLN A 125 -5.29 7.13 15.85
CA GLN A 125 -4.84 8.32 16.59
C GLN A 125 -3.61 8.06 17.46
N ALA A 126 -3.58 6.94 18.20
CA ALA A 126 -2.44 6.62 19.05
C ALA A 126 -1.14 6.40 18.25
N LEU A 127 -1.24 5.83 17.04
CA LEU A 127 -0.09 5.66 16.16
C LEU A 127 0.30 7.00 15.50
N TRP A 128 -0.67 7.84 15.14
CA TRP A 128 -0.44 9.19 14.66
C TRP A 128 0.42 10.00 15.64
N ASP A 129 0.08 9.92 16.94
CA ASP A 129 0.83 10.59 18.00
C ASP A 129 2.21 9.96 18.24
N GLN A 130 2.33 8.63 18.13
CA GLN A 130 3.64 7.94 18.23
C GLN A 130 4.59 8.31 17.07
N CYS A 131 4.05 8.52 15.88
CA CYS A 131 4.82 9.01 14.72
C CYS A 131 5.06 10.52 14.78
N ASP A 132 4.53 11.21 15.79
CA ASP A 132 4.60 12.66 15.99
C ASP A 132 4.05 13.46 14.79
N PHE A 133 3.12 12.95 13.99
CA PHE A 133 2.72 13.62 12.74
C PHE A 133 2.11 15.02 12.93
N ASN A 134 1.78 15.41 14.16
CA ASN A 134 1.41 16.79 14.48
C ASN A 134 2.48 17.81 14.09
N HIS A 135 3.78 17.46 14.15
CA HIS A 135 4.87 18.40 13.86
C HIS A 135 4.99 18.81 12.38
N VAL A 136 4.47 18.01 11.46
CA VAL A 136 4.52 18.29 10.01
C VAL A 136 3.26 18.99 9.48
N MET A 137 2.28 19.24 10.34
CA MET A 137 1.03 19.90 9.96
C MET A 137 1.19 21.42 10.07
N ASN A 138 0.69 22.13 9.05
CA ASN A 138 0.72 23.59 9.02
C ASN A 138 -0.46 24.21 9.78
N HIS A 139 -1.57 23.47 9.88
CA HIS A 139 -2.80 23.96 10.50
C HIS A 139 -2.98 23.40 11.90
N SER A 140 -3.23 24.29 12.86
CA SER A 140 -3.69 23.93 14.21
C SER A 140 -5.18 23.54 14.17
N ALA A 141 -5.50 22.41 13.54
CA ALA A 141 -6.84 21.82 13.63
C ALA A 141 -7.06 21.27 15.06
N PRO A 142 -8.30 21.32 15.61
CA PRO A 142 -8.61 20.71 16.92
C PRO A 142 -8.23 19.23 17.00
N ARG A 143 -8.27 18.52 15.86
CA ARG A 143 -7.73 17.18 15.68
C ARG A 143 -6.87 17.18 14.40
N PRO A 144 -5.53 17.26 14.49
CA PRO A 144 -4.65 17.36 13.31
C PRO A 144 -4.81 16.18 12.33
N ILE A 145 -5.16 14.99 12.81
CA ILE A 145 -5.47 13.82 11.97
C ILE A 145 -6.64 14.05 11.01
N ASN A 146 -7.58 14.94 11.35
CA ASN A 146 -8.73 15.35 10.52
C ASN A 146 -8.42 16.58 9.65
N SER A 147 -7.16 17.01 9.58
CA SER A 147 -6.76 18.13 8.74
C SER A 147 -6.91 17.78 7.26
N VAL A 148 -7.21 18.78 6.43
CA VAL A 148 -7.21 18.67 4.96
C VAL A 148 -5.87 18.19 4.41
N GLN A 149 -4.78 18.45 5.15
CA GLN A 149 -3.43 17.99 4.82
C GLN A 149 -3.24 16.47 4.98
N ASN A 150 -4.19 15.78 5.62
CA ASN A 150 -4.26 14.32 5.66
C ASN A 150 -5.24 13.76 4.60
N GLY A 151 -5.71 14.57 3.65
CA GLY A 151 -6.74 14.19 2.69
C GLY A 151 -6.30 14.32 1.23
N ILE A 152 -6.75 13.40 0.39
CA ILE A 152 -6.67 13.49 -1.07
C ILE A 152 -8.03 13.14 -1.70
N LEU A 153 -8.29 13.65 -2.91
CA LEU A 153 -9.43 13.21 -3.70
C LEU A 153 -8.96 12.09 -4.64
N VAL A 154 -9.61 10.94 -4.54
CA VAL A 154 -9.34 9.78 -5.39
C VAL A 154 -10.60 9.43 -6.18
N ALA A 155 -10.45 8.84 -7.37
CA ALA A 155 -11.60 8.33 -8.09
C ALA A 155 -12.34 7.30 -7.20
N ALA A 156 -13.67 7.30 -7.23
CA ALA A 156 -14.46 6.53 -6.27
C ALA A 156 -14.23 5.00 -6.35
N HIS A 157 -13.72 4.50 -7.48
CA HIS A 157 -13.32 3.10 -7.66
C HIS A 157 -11.90 2.79 -7.14
N MET A 158 -11.06 3.82 -6.97
CA MET A 158 -9.69 3.73 -6.44
C MET A 158 -9.64 3.86 -4.93
N HIS A 159 -10.66 4.45 -4.31
CA HIS A 159 -10.71 4.68 -2.86
C HIS A 159 -10.42 3.41 -2.04
N GLN A 160 -11.07 2.29 -2.39
CA GLN A 160 -10.85 1.03 -1.69
C GLN A 160 -9.45 0.46 -1.92
N LEU A 161 -8.86 0.71 -3.09
CA LEU A 161 -7.50 0.28 -3.40
C LEU A 161 -6.47 1.11 -2.62
N PHE A 162 -6.71 2.42 -2.49
CA PHE A 162 -5.89 3.30 -1.69
C PHE A 162 -5.96 2.95 -0.20
N ASP A 163 -7.17 2.82 0.36
CA ASP A 163 -7.37 2.37 1.75
C ASP A 163 -6.75 0.98 2.00
N GLY A 164 -6.87 0.08 1.02
CA GLY A 164 -6.30 -1.26 1.08
C GLY A 164 -4.79 -1.32 0.80
N PHE A 165 -4.10 -0.19 0.70
CA PHE A 165 -2.68 -0.07 0.36
C PHE A 165 -2.29 -0.75 -0.97
N LEU A 166 -3.23 -1.00 -1.88
CA LEU A 166 -2.96 -1.54 -3.22
C LEU A 166 -2.46 -0.46 -4.19
N VAL A 167 -2.75 0.81 -3.91
CA VAL A 167 -2.25 1.95 -4.68
C VAL A 167 -1.66 2.96 -3.71
N SER A 168 -0.49 3.50 -4.05
CA SER A 168 0.21 4.45 -3.19
C SER A 168 1.01 5.47 -3.99
N VAL A 169 1.47 6.52 -3.33
CA VAL A 169 2.29 7.59 -3.91
C VAL A 169 3.66 7.55 -3.25
N ASN A 170 4.74 7.52 -4.04
CA ASN A 170 6.09 7.66 -3.52
C ASN A 170 6.60 9.10 -3.73
N PRO A 171 6.69 9.95 -2.69
CA PRO A 171 7.19 11.31 -2.84
C PRO A 171 8.68 11.35 -3.19
N ASP A 172 9.45 10.32 -2.82
CA ASP A 172 10.90 10.23 -3.06
C ASP A 172 11.23 9.68 -4.47
N ASP A 173 10.22 9.23 -5.21
CA ASP A 173 10.31 8.82 -6.62
C ASP A 173 9.45 9.75 -7.50
N GLY A 174 9.52 11.06 -7.21
CA GLY A 174 8.85 12.11 -7.99
C GLY A 174 7.33 12.16 -7.84
N TYR A 175 6.79 11.77 -6.68
CA TYR A 175 5.34 11.64 -6.43
C TYR A 175 4.64 10.68 -7.39
N LYS A 176 5.37 9.66 -7.86
CA LYS A 176 4.85 8.66 -8.77
C LYS A 176 3.88 7.72 -8.04
N ILE A 177 2.75 7.47 -8.67
CA ILE A 177 1.74 6.50 -8.24
C ILE A 177 2.26 5.10 -8.56
N THR A 178 2.23 4.21 -7.56
CA THR A 178 2.57 2.79 -7.68
C THR A 178 1.31 1.96 -7.45
N ASP A 179 0.92 1.18 -8.45
CA ASP A 179 -0.18 0.20 -8.35
C ASP A 179 0.39 -1.20 -8.10
N PHE A 180 0.11 -1.76 -6.92
CA PHE A 180 0.48 -3.12 -6.51
C PHE A 180 -0.59 -4.17 -6.90
N GLY A 181 -1.72 -3.73 -7.44
CA GLY A 181 -2.86 -4.55 -7.84
C GLY A 181 -2.76 -5.11 -9.27
N HIS A 182 -3.63 -6.07 -9.57
CA HIS A 182 -3.64 -6.79 -10.86
C HIS A 182 -4.37 -6.04 -11.99
N ASN A 183 -5.38 -5.25 -11.65
CA ASN A 183 -6.32 -4.70 -12.63
C ASN A 183 -5.79 -3.47 -13.39
N ASN A 184 -4.62 -2.96 -12.99
CA ASN A 184 -3.91 -1.80 -13.55
C ASN A 184 -4.87 -0.80 -14.20
N TRP A 185 -5.52 0.05 -13.38
CA TRP A 185 -6.49 1.06 -13.83
C TRP A 185 -5.84 2.23 -14.59
N ASP A 186 -4.75 1.95 -15.31
CA ASP A 186 -3.87 2.88 -16.02
C ASP A 186 -3.32 4.04 -15.16
N VAL A 187 -3.32 3.89 -13.84
CA VAL A 187 -2.78 4.89 -12.90
C VAL A 187 -1.30 4.67 -12.58
N ASP A 188 -0.78 3.46 -12.82
CA ASP A 188 0.60 3.12 -12.47
C ASP A 188 1.59 3.99 -13.24
N GLY A 189 2.52 4.62 -12.52
CA GLY A 189 3.53 5.50 -13.10
C GLY A 189 3.07 6.93 -13.40
N GLN A 190 1.79 7.25 -13.23
CA GLN A 190 1.33 8.63 -13.25
C GLN A 190 1.91 9.41 -12.07
N VAL A 191 2.01 10.74 -12.21
CA VAL A 191 2.47 11.63 -11.14
C VAL A 191 1.26 12.22 -10.44
N LEU A 192 1.27 12.25 -9.10
CA LEU A 192 0.20 12.87 -8.32
C LEU A 192 -0.01 14.33 -8.74
N ASP A 193 -1.27 14.77 -8.74
CA ASP A 193 -1.64 16.14 -9.09
C ASP A 193 -0.89 17.18 -8.24
N ILE A 194 -0.48 18.28 -8.87
CA ILE A 194 0.29 19.36 -8.24
C ILE A 194 -0.42 19.94 -7.02
N VAL A 195 -1.76 19.96 -6.98
CA VAL A 195 -2.53 20.51 -5.85
C VAL A 195 -2.17 19.84 -4.52
N TYR A 196 -1.78 18.56 -4.53
CA TYR A 196 -1.42 17.83 -3.31
C TYR A 196 0.05 17.96 -2.89
N ARG A 197 0.92 18.43 -3.79
CA ARG A 197 2.38 18.42 -3.61
C ARG A 197 3.07 19.76 -3.86
N ASP A 198 2.32 20.82 -4.20
CA ASP A 198 2.87 22.16 -4.38
C ASP A 198 3.42 22.67 -3.04
N PRO A 199 4.74 22.94 -2.93
CA PRO A 199 5.33 23.44 -1.69
C PRO A 199 4.77 24.80 -1.25
N ASN A 200 4.17 25.56 -2.17
CA ASN A 200 3.54 26.86 -1.87
C ASN A 200 2.07 26.71 -1.45
N ASN A 201 1.48 25.53 -1.57
CA ASN A 201 0.11 25.28 -1.09
C ASN A 201 0.16 24.92 0.40
N PRO A 202 -0.41 25.75 1.31
CA PRO A 202 -0.44 25.44 2.74
C PRO A 202 -1.28 24.19 3.06
N ASN A 203 -2.16 23.78 2.15
CA ASN A 203 -3.00 22.59 2.26
C ASN A 203 -2.40 21.35 1.58
N ARG A 204 -1.16 21.42 1.08
CA ARG A 204 -0.49 20.25 0.52
C ARG A 204 -0.42 19.13 1.57
N VAL A 205 -0.41 17.89 1.10
CA VAL A 205 -0.16 16.74 1.96
C VAL A 205 1.33 16.69 2.30
N PRO A 206 1.71 16.57 3.58
CA PRO A 206 3.11 16.39 3.98
C PRO A 206 3.70 15.12 3.40
N ASP A 207 4.96 15.20 2.98
CA ASP A 207 5.65 14.09 2.32
C ASP A 207 5.79 12.89 3.27
N GLU A 208 5.88 13.14 4.57
CA GLU A 208 5.94 12.15 5.64
C GLU A 208 4.69 11.24 5.66
N LEU A 209 3.51 11.80 5.38
CA LEU A 209 2.28 10.99 5.31
C LEU A 209 2.30 10.08 4.08
N PHE A 210 2.77 10.59 2.93
CA PHE A 210 2.92 9.76 1.73
C PHE A 210 3.99 8.68 1.91
N ARG A 211 5.15 9.01 2.50
CA ARG A 211 6.21 8.03 2.82
C ARG A 211 5.68 6.95 3.75
N TRP A 212 4.93 7.33 4.77
CA TRP A 212 4.29 6.38 5.67
C TRP A 212 3.32 5.46 4.93
N HIS A 213 2.42 6.01 4.12
CA HIS A 213 1.44 5.23 3.36
C HIS A 213 2.11 4.30 2.34
N PHE A 214 3.18 4.77 1.69
CA PHE A 214 4.00 3.97 0.79
C PHE A 214 4.71 2.82 1.52
N ARG A 215 5.29 3.07 2.69
CA ARG A 215 5.85 2.02 3.56
C ARG A 215 4.81 0.96 3.89
N GLN A 216 3.60 1.35 4.30
CA GLN A 216 2.50 0.41 4.57
C GLN A 216 2.15 -0.43 3.34
N SER A 217 2.15 0.19 2.15
CA SER A 217 1.88 -0.49 0.89
C SER A 217 2.97 -1.50 0.52
N VAL A 218 4.23 -1.17 0.73
CA VAL A 218 5.34 -2.10 0.54
C VAL A 218 5.25 -3.27 1.53
N LEU A 219 5.02 -3.01 2.82
CA LEU A 219 4.84 -4.05 3.84
C LEU A 219 3.67 -4.98 3.50
N ALA A 220 2.51 -4.41 3.14
CA ALA A 220 1.30 -5.18 2.87
C ALA A 220 1.44 -6.03 1.60
N ASN A 221 2.00 -5.47 0.53
CA ASN A 221 1.99 -6.14 -0.77
C ASN A 221 3.21 -6.98 -1.04
N MET A 222 4.38 -6.64 -0.47
CA MET A 222 5.64 -7.25 -0.90
C MET A 222 6.18 -8.29 0.07
N LYS A 223 5.98 -8.10 1.38
CA LYS A 223 6.57 -8.96 2.41
C LYS A 223 5.94 -10.36 2.40
N GLY A 224 6.75 -11.42 2.33
CA GLY A 224 6.28 -12.81 2.43
C GLY A 224 5.18 -13.11 1.41
N ALA A 225 4.04 -13.66 1.86
CA ALA A 225 2.87 -13.90 1.00
C ALA A 225 2.00 -12.64 0.75
N GLY A 226 2.33 -11.53 1.40
CA GLY A 226 1.48 -10.33 1.49
C GLY A 226 0.41 -10.46 2.57
N GLU A 227 -0.04 -9.33 3.08
CA GLU A 227 -1.11 -9.27 4.08
C GLU A 227 -2.47 -9.60 3.45
N PRO A 228 -3.41 -10.19 4.19
CA PRO A 228 -4.74 -10.46 3.68
C PRO A 228 -5.44 -9.20 3.17
N ILE A 229 -6.21 -9.36 2.09
CA ILE A 229 -7.18 -8.36 1.65
C ILE A 229 -8.51 -8.75 2.29
N PHE A 230 -9.06 -7.89 3.14
CA PHE A 230 -10.40 -8.11 3.65
C PHE A 230 -11.44 -7.73 2.57
N GLU A 231 -12.44 -8.58 2.35
CA GLU A 231 -13.60 -8.21 1.54
C GLU A 231 -14.56 -7.39 2.41
N HIS A 232 -15.12 -6.33 1.81
CA HIS A 232 -15.95 -5.35 2.50
C HIS A 232 -17.34 -5.20 1.87
N ASP A 233 -17.53 -5.80 0.69
CA ASP A 233 -18.84 -5.86 0.03
C ASP A 233 -19.60 -7.07 0.57
N PHE A 234 -20.25 -6.90 1.72
CA PHE A 234 -21.20 -7.87 2.25
C PHE A 234 -22.55 -7.68 1.53
N PRO A 235 -22.99 -8.60 0.67
CA PRO A 235 -24.26 -8.44 -0.05
C PRO A 235 -25.44 -8.33 0.95
N PRO A 236 -26.51 -7.59 0.60
CA PRO A 236 -27.72 -7.56 1.45
C PRO A 236 -28.27 -8.96 1.70
N GLY A 237 -28.56 -9.29 2.97
CA GLY A 237 -29.05 -10.61 3.39
C GLY A 237 -27.97 -11.63 3.75
N THR A 238 -26.69 -11.25 3.68
CA THR A 238 -25.57 -12.13 4.03
C THR A 238 -25.23 -12.03 5.50
N ASP A 239 -24.93 -13.16 6.15
CA ASP A 239 -24.48 -13.19 7.54
C ASP A 239 -23.02 -12.73 7.61
N MET A 240 -22.85 -11.43 7.83
CA MET A 240 -21.55 -10.79 7.91
C MET A 240 -20.64 -11.43 8.96
N VAL A 241 -21.18 -11.84 10.11
CA VAL A 241 -20.39 -12.48 11.18
C VAL A 241 -19.86 -13.82 10.68
N LYS A 242 -20.71 -14.61 10.02
CA LYS A 242 -20.29 -15.87 9.41
C LYS A 242 -19.21 -15.66 8.35
N GLU A 243 -19.36 -14.67 7.46
CA GLU A 243 -18.34 -14.36 6.45
C GLU A 243 -17.01 -13.91 7.05
N ILE A 244 -17.04 -13.11 8.12
CA ILE A 244 -15.84 -12.70 8.87
C ILE A 244 -15.16 -13.92 9.47
N LEU A 245 -15.92 -14.82 10.12
CA LEU A 245 -15.40 -16.03 10.76
C LEU A 245 -14.80 -17.02 9.75
N GLU A 246 -15.36 -17.11 8.55
CA GLU A 246 -14.86 -17.93 7.44
C GLU A 246 -13.71 -17.24 6.67
N GLY A 247 -13.43 -15.96 6.95
CA GLY A 247 -12.41 -15.13 6.33
C GLY A 247 -11.00 -15.28 6.92
N PRO A 248 -9.99 -14.65 6.30
CA PRO A 248 -8.63 -14.63 6.86
C PRO A 248 -8.58 -13.78 8.14
N LEU A 249 -7.80 -14.24 9.14
CA LEU A 249 -7.59 -13.53 10.41
C LEU A 249 -8.92 -13.04 11.06
N PRO A 250 -9.89 -13.93 11.31
CA PRO A 250 -11.27 -13.59 11.65
C PRO A 250 -11.38 -12.73 12.92
N ALA A 251 -10.57 -13.02 13.96
CA ALA A 251 -10.53 -12.22 15.18
C ALA A 251 -10.08 -10.78 14.92
N ARG A 252 -9.04 -10.58 14.10
CA ARG A 252 -8.53 -9.25 13.74
C ARG A 252 -9.52 -8.50 12.86
N ARG A 253 -10.19 -9.18 11.93
CA ARG A 253 -11.25 -8.58 11.11
C ARG A 253 -12.46 -8.15 11.96
N MET A 254 -12.86 -8.97 12.93
CA MET A 254 -13.95 -8.65 13.85
C MET A 254 -13.64 -7.42 14.70
N GLU A 255 -12.42 -7.32 15.24
CA GLU A 255 -11.98 -6.16 16.03
C GLU A 255 -12.07 -4.86 15.22
N LEU A 256 -11.57 -4.86 13.98
CA LEU A 256 -11.67 -3.72 13.08
C LEU A 256 -13.12 -3.29 12.80
N GLU A 257 -14.00 -4.25 12.50
CA GLU A 257 -15.43 -3.98 12.22
C GLU A 257 -16.16 -3.41 13.44
N LEU A 258 -15.80 -3.84 14.66
CA LEU A 258 -16.35 -3.29 15.89
C LEU A 258 -15.89 -1.84 16.13
N PHE A 259 -14.60 -1.56 15.94
CA PHE A 259 -14.06 -0.20 16.11
C PHE A 259 -14.68 0.80 15.13
N ALA A 260 -14.84 0.43 13.85
CA ALA A 260 -15.43 1.34 12.86
C ALA A 260 -16.86 1.78 13.25
N ARG A 261 -17.68 0.85 13.74
CA ARG A 261 -19.08 1.13 14.10
C ARG A 261 -19.23 1.98 15.35
N LEU A 262 -18.25 1.90 16.25
CA LEU A 262 -18.23 2.70 17.48
C LEU A 262 -17.76 4.14 17.24
N GLU A 263 -17.11 4.42 16.10
CA GLU A 263 -16.70 5.78 15.71
C GLU A 263 -17.74 6.49 14.80
N GLU A 264 -18.76 5.77 14.32
CA GLU A 264 -19.87 6.34 13.54
C GLU A 264 -21.03 6.89 14.42
N ASP A 265 -20.98 6.67 15.75
CA ASP A 265 -21.92 7.19 16.78
C ASP A 265 -21.34 8.38 17.56
#